data_AF-A0A9P3L2H9-F1
#
_entry.id   AF-A0A9P3L2H9-F1
#
_cell.length_a   1.000
_cell.length_b   1.000
_cell.length_c   1.000
_cell.angle_alpha   90.00
_cell.angle_beta   90.00
_cell.angle_gamma   90.00
#
_symmetry.space_group_name_H-M   'P 1'
#
loop_
_entity.id
_entity.type
_entity.pdbx_description
1 polymer ?
#
loop_
_entity_poly.entity_id
_entity_poly.type
_entity_poly.pdbx_seq_one_letter_code
_entity_poly.pdbx_strand_id
1 'polypeptide(L)'
;MALTCVPCNRQFASDQALQQHTRDSPAHSAPVARRDCIRNFASAEAHPQQIRASPAHHKAVRPNQVSFDMRPSLHDEVTRFLADYGISFSFLASDNSRKCVREFDSPVIGSFVCTSSACGFRKWTSKQVAITIRMYKGQKYNVRVYYQRCEKCHSRRRPKLDVGVYADRVAYRLAKWSGVDVEDRQGSGRSERPHLIDLCEGCRNGHCWVKRARLQGLRVES
;
A
#
# COMPACT_ATOMS: atom_id res chain seq x y z
N MET A 1 -7.25 22.04 -23.82
CA MET A 1 -6.25 21.23 -23.09
C MET A 1 -6.57 21.31 -21.60
N ALA A 2 -6.69 20.17 -20.90
CA ALA A 2 -6.97 20.16 -19.45
C ALA A 2 -5.66 20.07 -18.67
N LEU A 3 -5.45 20.95 -17.70
CA LEU A 3 -4.21 21.02 -16.92
C LEU A 3 -4.40 20.31 -15.58
N THR A 4 -3.47 19.41 -15.24
CA THR A 4 -3.57 18.56 -14.04
C THR A 4 -2.57 18.95 -12.97
N CYS A 5 -3.04 19.14 -11.75
CA CYS A 5 -2.16 19.26 -10.59
C CYS A 5 -1.58 17.89 -10.22
N VAL A 6 -0.31 17.62 -10.56
CA VAL A 6 0.36 16.31 -10.32
C VAL A 6 0.32 15.85 -8.85
N PRO A 7 0.46 16.73 -7.83
CA PRO A 7 0.35 16.34 -6.43
C PRO A 7 -1.00 15.77 -5.99
N CYS A 8 -2.12 16.16 -6.62
CA CYS A 8 -3.47 15.78 -6.18
C CYS A 8 -4.40 15.29 -7.31
N ASN A 9 -3.87 15.18 -8.54
CA ASN A 9 -4.55 14.76 -9.77
C ASN A 9 -5.89 15.47 -10.05
N ARG A 10 -6.03 16.74 -9.63
CA ARG A 10 -7.18 17.58 -9.99
C ARG A 10 -6.98 18.21 -11.36
N GLN A 11 -8.03 18.19 -12.18
CA GLN A 11 -8.06 18.80 -13.51
C GLN A 11 -8.63 20.21 -13.45
N PHE A 12 -8.03 21.11 -14.21
CA PHE A 12 -8.40 22.51 -14.31
C PHE A 12 -8.64 22.89 -15.76
N ALA A 13 -9.65 23.74 -15.96
CA ALA A 13 -10.08 24.18 -17.28
C ALA A 13 -9.14 25.24 -17.89
N SER A 14 -8.24 25.82 -17.10
CA SER A 14 -7.27 26.83 -17.54
C SER A 14 -6.02 26.86 -16.67
N ASP A 15 -4.95 27.46 -17.19
CA ASP A 15 -3.67 27.59 -16.47
C ASP A 15 -3.80 28.49 -15.24
N GLN A 16 -4.59 29.57 -15.36
CA GLN A 16 -4.90 30.47 -14.26
C GLN A 16 -5.60 29.75 -13.10
N ALA A 17 -6.52 28.82 -13.40
CA ALA A 17 -7.21 28.02 -12.38
C ALA A 17 -6.27 27.01 -11.69
N LEU A 18 -5.31 26.44 -12.44
CA LEU A 18 -4.27 25.58 -11.87
C LEU A 18 -3.32 26.38 -10.97
N GLN A 19 -2.86 27.56 -11.41
CA GLN A 19 -1.95 28.41 -10.64
C GLN A 19 -2.59 28.91 -9.33
N GLN A 20 -3.85 29.33 -9.38
CA GLN A 20 -4.60 29.72 -8.18
C GLN A 20 -4.72 28.53 -7.21
N HIS A 21 -5.00 27.34 -7.73
CA HIS A 21 -5.05 26.13 -6.94
C HIS A 21 -3.71 25.81 -6.27
N THR A 22 -2.58 25.93 -6.96
CA THR A 22 -1.25 25.69 -6.39
C THR A 22 -0.89 26.69 -5.29
N ARG A 23 -1.37 27.95 -5.39
CA ARG A 23 -1.11 29.01 -4.43
C ARG A 23 -1.92 28.88 -3.13
N ASP A 24 -3.21 28.59 -3.26
CA ASP A 24 -4.14 28.65 -2.13
C ASP A 24 -4.37 27.28 -1.46
N SER A 25 -3.88 26.19 -2.05
CA SER A 25 -4.14 24.84 -1.52
C SER A 25 -3.29 24.54 -0.28
N PRO A 26 -3.93 24.31 0.90
CA PRO A 26 -3.22 23.92 2.12
C PRO A 26 -2.53 22.55 2.00
N ALA A 27 -2.85 21.78 0.95
CA ALA A 27 -2.24 20.50 0.64
C ALA A 27 -0.79 20.61 0.15
N HIS A 28 -0.32 21.82 -0.17
CA HIS A 28 1.03 22.09 -0.71
C HIS A 28 1.84 23.11 0.09
N SER A 29 1.27 23.71 1.14
CA SER A 29 2.02 24.57 2.05
C SER A 29 2.96 23.75 2.94
N ALA A 30 4.24 24.10 2.94
CA ALA A 30 5.22 23.55 3.89
C ALA A 30 4.78 23.85 5.34
N PRO A 31 5.15 22.99 6.31
CA PRO A 31 4.80 23.22 7.71
C PRO A 31 5.54 24.46 8.21
N VAL A 32 4.86 25.61 8.26
CA VAL A 32 5.33 26.74 9.05
C VAL A 32 5.25 26.30 10.51
N ALA A 33 6.42 26.24 11.16
CA ALA A 33 6.54 26.06 12.59
C ALA A 33 5.65 27.11 13.28
N ARG A 34 4.51 26.66 13.83
CA ARG A 34 3.63 27.53 14.58
C ARG A 34 4.28 27.75 15.94
N ARG A 35 4.94 28.90 16.06
CA ARG A 35 5.33 29.52 17.33
C ARG A 35 4.14 29.52 18.28
N ASP A 36 4.42 29.10 19.51
CA ASP A 36 3.50 29.14 20.65
C ASP A 36 2.89 30.53 20.79
N CYS A 37 1.56 30.61 20.85
CA CYS A 37 0.88 31.77 21.41
C CYS A 37 0.27 31.36 22.74
N ILE A 38 1.05 31.63 23.79
CA ILE A 38 0.59 31.89 25.15
C ILE A 38 -0.63 32.82 25.08
N ARG A 39 -1.78 32.35 25.55
CA ARG A 39 -2.82 33.25 26.05
C ARG A 39 -2.92 33.04 27.55
N ASN A 40 -2.33 33.98 28.26
CA ASN A 40 -2.56 34.27 29.67
C ASN A 40 -4.07 34.28 29.94
N PHE A 41 -4.54 33.47 30.87
CA PHE A 41 -5.82 33.71 31.54
C PHE A 41 -5.53 34.49 32.81
N ALA A 42 -5.82 35.79 32.76
CA ALA A 42 -6.08 36.57 33.95
C ALA A 42 -7.61 36.68 34.15
N SER A 43 -7.98 36.49 35.41
CA SER A 43 -9.23 36.81 36.08
C SER A 43 -10.27 35.70 36.29
N ALA A 44 -10.70 35.69 37.55
CA ALA A 44 -11.45 34.69 38.27
C ALA A 44 -12.93 34.57 37.87
N GLU A 45 -13.48 33.40 38.22
CA GLU A 45 -14.91 33.08 38.39
C GLU A 45 -15.69 32.70 37.12
N ALA A 46 -15.86 31.39 36.88
CA ALA A 46 -17.18 30.73 36.75
C ALA A 46 -17.09 29.29 36.19
N HIS A 47 -17.39 28.33 37.08
CA HIS A 47 -18.10 27.03 36.90
C HIS A 47 -17.61 25.94 35.89
N PRO A 48 -17.49 24.66 36.33
CA PRO A 48 -17.06 23.55 35.48
C PRO A 48 -18.24 22.82 34.86
N GLN A 49 -18.54 23.06 33.58
CA GLN A 49 -19.21 22.08 32.71
C GLN A 49 -19.18 22.54 31.24
N GLN A 50 -17.99 22.51 30.62
CA GLN A 50 -17.90 22.64 29.16
C GLN A 50 -16.76 21.82 28.56
N ILE A 51 -16.73 20.51 28.87
CA ILE A 51 -16.08 19.55 27.96
C ILE A 51 -17.14 19.11 26.94
N ARG A 52 -17.46 19.98 25.98
CA ARG A 52 -17.96 19.53 24.69
C ARG A 52 -16.74 19.40 23.78
N ALA A 53 -16.21 18.17 23.70
CA ALA A 53 -15.21 17.83 22.70
C ALA A 53 -15.76 18.20 21.32
N SER A 54 -15.24 19.28 20.75
CA SER A 54 -15.53 19.67 19.36
C SER A 54 -14.70 18.78 18.45
N PRO A 55 -15.30 17.95 17.59
CA PRO A 55 -14.56 17.01 16.77
C PRO A 55 -14.07 17.73 15.51
N ALA A 56 -12.85 18.27 15.56
CA ALA A 56 -12.18 18.76 14.37
C ALA A 56 -10.73 18.24 14.35
N HIS A 57 -10.40 17.56 13.24
CA HIS A 57 -9.06 17.15 12.76
C HIS A 57 -8.60 15.68 12.89
N HIS A 58 -9.49 14.72 12.68
CA HIS A 58 -9.12 13.49 11.97
C HIS A 58 -10.05 13.27 10.78
N LYS A 59 -9.66 13.72 9.58
CA LYS A 59 -10.34 13.26 8.36
C LYS A 59 -10.02 11.77 8.20
N ALA A 60 -10.96 10.91 8.60
CA ALA A 60 -10.92 9.50 8.26
C ALA A 60 -10.87 9.36 6.74
N VAL A 61 -9.78 8.77 6.22
CA VAL A 61 -9.71 8.34 4.82
C VAL A 61 -10.87 7.39 4.59
N ARG A 62 -11.74 7.68 3.60
CA ARG A 62 -12.86 6.79 3.27
C ARG A 62 -12.27 5.41 2.96
N PRO A 63 -12.70 4.32 3.63
CA PRO A 63 -12.10 2.99 3.48
C PRO A 63 -12.17 2.42 2.06
N ASN A 64 -12.93 3.06 1.16
CA ASN A 64 -13.11 2.66 -0.22
C ASN A 64 -12.09 3.25 -1.22
N GLN A 65 -10.97 3.84 -0.78
CA GLN A 65 -9.93 4.36 -1.68
C GLN A 65 -8.58 3.64 -1.56
N VAL A 66 -8.36 2.87 -0.50
CA VAL A 66 -7.10 2.15 -0.26
C VAL A 66 -7.08 0.87 -1.10
N SER A 67 -6.06 0.73 -1.97
CA SER A 67 -5.88 -0.40 -2.89
C SER A 67 -4.87 -1.44 -2.38
N PHE A 68 -4.11 -1.11 -1.34
CA PHE A 68 -3.14 -1.97 -0.68
C PHE A 68 -2.89 -1.52 0.76
N ASP A 69 -2.31 -2.37 1.58
CA ASP A 69 -1.73 -1.98 2.87
C ASP A 69 -0.29 -2.46 3.03
N MET A 70 0.36 -1.96 4.07
CA MET A 70 1.66 -2.44 4.53
C MET A 70 1.47 -3.23 5.83
N ARG A 71 2.33 -4.22 6.09
CA ARG A 71 2.21 -5.14 7.23
C ARG A 71 3.44 -5.07 8.16
N PRO A 72 3.62 -3.98 8.95
CA PRO A 72 4.73 -3.88 9.90
C PRO A 72 4.74 -5.04 10.92
N SER A 73 3.57 -5.54 11.30
CA SER A 73 3.42 -6.66 12.23
C SER A 73 3.97 -7.99 11.71
N LEU A 74 4.31 -8.10 10.42
CA LEU A 74 4.94 -9.29 9.83
C LEU A 74 6.47 -9.14 9.74
N HIS A 75 7.03 -8.04 10.25
CA HIS A 75 8.46 -7.77 10.19
C HIS A 75 9.28 -8.84 10.93
N ASP A 76 8.88 -9.23 12.14
CA ASP A 76 9.60 -10.22 12.92
C ASP A 76 9.75 -11.55 12.19
N GLU A 77 8.71 -11.96 11.44
CA GLU A 77 8.80 -13.17 10.62
C GLU A 77 9.78 -13.00 9.46
N VAL A 78 9.76 -11.87 8.76
CA VAL A 78 10.74 -11.59 7.71
C VAL A 78 12.15 -11.59 8.29
N THR A 79 12.35 -11.04 9.49
CA THR A 79 13.66 -11.02 10.16
C THR A 79 14.17 -12.43 10.46
N ARG A 80 13.30 -13.36 10.84
CA ARG A 80 13.68 -14.78 11.03
C ARG A 80 14.25 -15.37 9.73
N PHE A 81 13.59 -15.17 8.60
CA PHE A 81 14.07 -15.65 7.30
C PHE A 81 15.32 -14.89 6.81
N LEU A 82 15.46 -13.61 7.14
CA LEU A 82 16.66 -12.82 6.81
C LEU A 82 17.90 -13.31 7.57
N ALA A 83 17.72 -13.86 8.77
CA ALA A 83 18.81 -14.41 9.57
C ALA A 83 19.51 -15.59 8.85
N ASP A 84 18.76 -16.41 8.11
CA ASP A 84 19.32 -17.52 7.31
C ASP A 84 20.28 -17.02 6.21
N TYR A 85 20.12 -15.77 5.78
CA TYR A 85 20.98 -15.11 4.80
C TYR A 85 22.07 -14.24 5.46
N GLY A 86 22.13 -14.16 6.79
CA GLY A 86 23.10 -13.34 7.51
C GLY A 86 22.92 -11.82 7.31
N ILE A 87 21.73 -11.36 6.90
CA ILE A 87 21.45 -9.94 6.65
C ILE A 87 20.34 -9.41 7.55
N SER A 88 20.28 -8.10 7.74
CA SER A 88 19.26 -7.45 8.57
C SER A 88 18.71 -6.21 7.89
N PHE A 89 17.40 -6.00 8.05
CA PHE A 89 16.67 -4.87 7.48
C PHE A 89 15.70 -4.30 8.52
N SER A 90 15.41 -3.01 8.42
CA SER A 90 14.35 -2.37 9.23
C SER A 90 13.09 -2.11 8.40
N PHE A 91 11.92 -2.35 8.99
CA PHE A 91 10.65 -2.03 8.33
C PHE A 91 10.40 -0.53 8.28
N LEU A 92 10.10 0.00 7.10
CA LEU A 92 9.76 1.41 6.88
C LEU A 92 8.24 1.60 6.73
N ALA A 93 7.58 2.10 7.77
CA ALA A 93 6.14 2.33 7.79
C ALA A 93 5.64 3.44 6.83
N SER A 94 6.54 4.19 6.19
CA SER A 94 6.20 5.24 5.22
C SER A 94 6.27 4.71 3.79
N ASP A 95 5.20 4.90 3.02
CA ASP A 95 5.18 4.61 1.59
C ASP A 95 5.64 5.86 0.79
N ASN A 96 6.88 5.86 0.30
CA ASN A 96 7.41 6.94 -0.53
C ASN A 96 8.12 6.44 -1.78
N SER A 97 7.44 6.49 -2.93
CA SER A 97 8.01 6.04 -4.21
C SER A 97 9.26 6.81 -4.65
N ARG A 98 9.43 8.08 -4.29
CA ARG A 98 10.63 8.86 -4.66
C ARG A 98 11.90 8.42 -3.93
N LYS A 99 11.74 7.82 -2.75
CA LYS A 99 12.86 7.29 -1.95
C LYS A 99 13.13 5.80 -2.22
N CYS A 100 12.26 5.15 -2.99
CA CYS A 100 12.38 3.74 -3.35
C CYS A 100 13.60 3.57 -4.27
N VAL A 101 14.55 2.74 -3.86
CA VAL A 101 15.76 2.46 -4.64
C VAL A 101 15.51 1.30 -5.60
N ARG A 102 14.80 0.26 -5.13
CA ARG A 102 14.45 -0.91 -5.93
C ARG A 102 13.06 -1.38 -5.55
N GLU A 103 12.32 -1.86 -6.54
CA GLU A 103 11.04 -2.52 -6.33
C GLU A 103 10.91 -3.79 -7.16
N PHE A 104 10.17 -4.77 -6.65
CA PHE A 104 9.95 -6.04 -7.31
C PHE A 104 8.55 -6.56 -6.99
N ASP A 105 7.80 -6.89 -8.03
CA ASP A 105 6.48 -7.50 -7.89
C ASP A 105 6.60 -9.01 -7.71
N SER A 106 5.96 -9.55 -6.70
CA SER A 106 5.92 -10.97 -6.42
C SER A 106 4.49 -11.39 -6.09
N PRO A 107 4.02 -12.58 -6.51
CA PRO A 107 2.82 -13.16 -5.93
C PRO A 107 3.12 -13.72 -4.54
N VAL A 108 2.15 -13.78 -3.65
CA VAL A 108 2.16 -14.61 -2.42
C VAL A 108 0.84 -15.38 -2.33
N ILE A 109 0.78 -16.35 -1.42
CA ILE A 109 -0.44 -17.13 -1.18
C ILE A 109 -1.31 -16.39 -0.15
N GLY A 110 -2.62 -16.38 -0.40
CA GLY A 110 -3.58 -15.80 0.52
C GLY A 110 -5.03 -16.07 0.14
N SER A 111 -5.92 -15.70 1.06
CA SER A 111 -7.37 -15.86 0.98
C SER A 111 -8.08 -14.54 1.28
N PHE A 112 -9.33 -14.44 0.85
CA PHE A 112 -10.17 -13.27 1.04
C PHE A 112 -11.51 -13.66 1.65
N VAL A 113 -12.04 -12.78 2.49
CA VAL A 113 -13.36 -12.92 3.10
C VAL A 113 -14.15 -11.68 2.79
N CYS A 114 -15.36 -11.84 2.25
CA CYS A 114 -16.30 -10.74 2.14
C CYS A 114 -17.03 -10.57 3.47
N THR A 115 -17.01 -9.35 4.01
CA THR A 115 -17.70 -9.00 5.25
C THR A 115 -18.96 -8.16 5.03
N SER A 116 -19.37 -7.93 3.78
CA SER A 116 -20.61 -7.22 3.50
C SER A 116 -21.79 -8.13 3.82
N SER A 117 -22.63 -7.73 4.78
CA SER A 117 -23.81 -8.48 5.22
C SER A 117 -24.80 -8.74 4.08
N ALA A 118 -24.91 -7.82 3.14
CA ALA A 118 -25.74 -7.95 1.94
C ALA A 118 -25.13 -8.85 0.84
N CYS A 119 -23.88 -9.30 1.01
CA CYS A 119 -23.17 -10.10 0.01
C CYS A 119 -23.25 -11.59 0.35
N GLY A 120 -23.99 -12.36 -0.46
CA GLY A 120 -24.09 -13.81 -0.33
C GLY A 120 -22.79 -14.58 -0.65
N PHE A 121 -21.76 -13.91 -1.18
CA PHE A 121 -20.44 -14.50 -1.46
C PHE A 121 -19.49 -14.26 -0.28
N ARG A 122 -19.10 -15.32 0.44
CA ARG A 122 -18.46 -15.19 1.76
C ARG A 122 -16.93 -15.33 1.77
N LYS A 123 -16.36 -16.31 1.09
CA LYS A 123 -14.91 -16.58 1.10
C LYS A 123 -14.45 -17.01 -0.29
N TRP A 124 -13.29 -16.53 -0.71
CA TRP A 124 -12.63 -17.01 -1.93
C TRP A 124 -11.12 -17.02 -1.78
N THR A 125 -10.47 -17.82 -2.61
CA THR A 125 -9.01 -17.87 -2.72
C THR A 125 -8.62 -17.47 -4.12
N SER A 126 -7.81 -16.42 -4.24
CA SER A 126 -7.21 -16.03 -5.53
C SER A 126 -6.00 -16.91 -5.85
N LYS A 127 -5.51 -17.71 -4.89
CA LYS A 127 -4.21 -18.42 -4.85
C LYS A 127 -2.97 -17.55 -5.08
N GLN A 128 -3.13 -16.35 -5.64
CA GLN A 128 -2.14 -15.32 -5.85
C GLN A 128 -2.66 -13.98 -5.34
N VAL A 129 -1.96 -13.43 -4.36
CA VAL A 129 -2.08 -12.05 -3.89
C VAL A 129 -0.88 -11.29 -4.42
N ALA A 130 -1.10 -10.20 -5.13
CA ALA A 130 0.00 -9.37 -5.61
C ALA A 130 0.64 -8.62 -4.43
N ILE A 131 1.98 -8.62 -4.38
CA ILE A 131 2.76 -7.77 -3.49
C ILE A 131 3.85 -7.04 -4.28
N THR A 132 4.24 -5.86 -3.82
CA THR A 132 5.44 -5.16 -4.31
C THR A 132 6.40 -4.97 -3.15
N ILE A 133 7.54 -5.64 -3.23
CA ILE A 133 8.64 -5.58 -2.27
C ILE A 133 9.51 -4.39 -2.65
N ARG A 134 9.86 -3.54 -1.69
CA ARG A 134 10.53 -2.26 -1.96
C ARG A 134 11.67 -2.04 -0.99
N MET A 135 12.83 -1.68 -1.53
CA MET A 135 14.04 -1.41 -0.79
C MET A 135 14.38 0.09 -0.83
N TYR A 136 14.90 0.59 0.27
CA TYR A 136 15.31 1.97 0.49
C TYR A 136 16.75 2.01 1.00
N LYS A 137 17.37 3.19 0.92
CA LYS A 137 18.71 3.43 1.48
C LYS A 137 18.76 3.08 2.97
N GLY A 138 19.91 2.57 3.42
CA GLY A 138 20.17 2.21 4.82
C GLY A 138 19.44 0.94 5.27
N GLN A 139 19.36 -0.07 4.40
CA GLN A 139 18.76 -1.38 4.70
C GLN A 139 17.34 -1.29 5.25
N LYS A 140 16.52 -0.46 4.61
CA LYS A 140 15.11 -0.28 4.94
C LYS A 140 14.25 -0.89 3.87
N TYR A 141 13.12 -1.46 4.25
CA TYR A 141 12.19 -2.05 3.30
C TYR A 141 10.73 -1.83 3.70
N ASN A 142 9.84 -1.89 2.71
CA ASN A 142 8.43 -2.14 2.96
C ASN A 142 7.83 -2.98 1.85
N VAL A 143 6.59 -3.40 2.07
CA VAL A 143 5.88 -4.25 1.12
C VAL A 143 4.46 -3.71 0.97
N ARG A 144 4.06 -3.43 -0.27
CA ARG A 144 2.66 -3.16 -0.60
C ARG A 144 1.95 -4.49 -0.78
N VAL A 145 0.87 -4.73 -0.06
CA VAL A 145 0.02 -5.91 -0.17
C VAL A 145 -1.31 -5.52 -0.77
N TYR A 146 -1.54 -5.89 -2.02
CA TYR A 146 -2.70 -5.42 -2.77
C TYR A 146 -3.99 -6.13 -2.37
N TYR A 147 -5.07 -5.37 -2.37
CA TYR A 147 -6.41 -5.87 -2.10
C TYR A 147 -7.00 -6.55 -3.34
N GLN A 148 -8.09 -7.26 -3.13
CA GLN A 148 -8.93 -7.77 -4.21
C GLN A 148 -10.37 -7.35 -4.00
N ARG A 149 -11.08 -7.08 -5.09
CA ARG A 149 -12.51 -6.82 -5.06
C ARG A 149 -13.27 -8.13 -4.93
N CYS A 150 -14.31 -8.11 -4.10
CA CYS A 150 -15.32 -9.16 -4.15
C CYS A 150 -15.97 -9.15 -5.54
N GLU A 151 -16.15 -10.33 -6.13
CA GLU A 151 -16.77 -10.48 -7.44
C GLU A 151 -18.21 -9.96 -7.47
N LYS A 152 -19.00 -10.24 -6.43
CA LYS A 152 -20.42 -9.85 -6.39
C LYS A 152 -20.65 -8.38 -6.04
N CYS A 153 -20.01 -7.90 -4.97
CA CYS A 153 -20.31 -6.56 -4.43
C CYS A 153 -19.23 -5.52 -4.73
N HIS A 154 -18.17 -5.90 -5.44
CA HIS A 154 -17.02 -5.06 -5.83
C HIS A 154 -16.30 -4.31 -4.70
N SER A 155 -16.67 -4.59 -3.45
CA SER A 155 -16.02 -4.06 -2.26
C SER A 155 -14.61 -4.61 -2.17
N ARG A 156 -13.63 -3.74 -1.89
CA ARG A 156 -12.24 -4.15 -1.69
C ARG A 156 -12.10 -4.93 -0.39
N ARG A 157 -11.34 -6.03 -0.45
CA ARG A 157 -11.03 -6.90 0.69
C ARG A 157 -9.54 -7.03 0.86
N ARG A 158 -9.14 -6.86 2.12
CA ARG A 158 -7.81 -7.11 2.62
C ARG A 158 -7.53 -8.62 2.59
N PRO A 159 -6.39 -9.06 2.04
CA PRO A 159 -6.03 -10.47 2.03
C PRO A 159 -5.63 -10.93 3.43
N LYS A 160 -5.98 -12.18 3.75
CA LYS A 160 -5.35 -12.99 4.79
C LYS A 160 -4.23 -13.79 4.11
N LEU A 161 -2.98 -13.46 4.45
CA LEU A 161 -1.79 -14.03 3.82
C LEU A 161 -1.40 -15.35 4.50
N ASP A 162 -0.76 -16.21 3.72
CA ASP A 162 0.18 -17.20 4.26
C ASP A 162 1.44 -16.45 4.71
N VAL A 163 1.71 -16.48 6.02
CA VAL A 163 2.77 -15.68 6.65
C VAL A 163 4.15 -16.21 6.27
N GLY A 164 4.33 -17.53 6.23
CA GLY A 164 5.60 -18.14 5.87
C GLY A 164 5.98 -17.84 4.42
N VAL A 165 5.05 -18.06 3.48
CA VAL A 165 5.28 -17.75 2.05
C VAL A 165 5.52 -16.26 1.81
N TYR A 166 4.84 -15.39 2.56
CA TYR A 166 5.10 -13.96 2.51
C TYR A 166 6.51 -13.63 2.98
N ALA A 167 6.91 -14.09 4.17
CA ALA A 167 8.19 -13.77 4.77
C ALA A 167 9.35 -14.29 3.92
N ASP A 168 9.26 -15.54 3.49
CA ASP A 168 10.17 -16.23 2.60
C ASP A 168 10.42 -15.45 1.29
N ARG A 169 9.36 -15.06 0.57
CA ARG A 169 9.50 -14.31 -0.70
C ARG A 169 10.09 -12.91 -0.50
N VAL A 170 9.79 -12.26 0.63
CA VAL A 170 10.35 -10.95 0.97
C VAL A 170 11.82 -11.07 1.30
N ALA A 171 12.20 -12.00 2.18
CA ALA A 171 13.58 -12.24 2.59
C ALA A 171 14.46 -12.64 1.40
N TYR A 172 14.01 -13.60 0.57
CA TYR A 172 14.69 -14.01 -0.65
C TYR A 172 15.01 -12.82 -1.57
N ARG A 173 14.03 -11.92 -1.78
CA ARG A 173 14.21 -10.77 -2.66
C ARG A 173 15.20 -9.75 -2.08
N LEU A 174 15.14 -9.49 -0.78
CA LEU A 174 16.08 -8.59 -0.09
C LEU A 174 17.50 -9.18 -0.12
N ALA A 175 17.66 -10.47 0.14
CA ALA A 175 18.94 -11.19 0.05
C ALA A 175 19.57 -11.07 -1.33
N LYS A 176 18.80 -11.37 -2.39
CA LYS A 176 19.24 -11.21 -3.78
C LYS A 176 19.67 -9.78 -4.11
N TRP A 177 18.99 -8.78 -3.56
CA TRP A 177 19.35 -7.38 -3.76
C TRP A 177 20.58 -6.92 -2.96
N SER A 178 20.87 -7.60 -1.85
CA SER A 178 22.07 -7.40 -1.05
C SER A 178 23.30 -8.17 -1.56
N GLY A 179 23.16 -8.91 -2.67
CA GLY A 179 24.27 -9.66 -3.28
C GLY A 179 24.56 -11.01 -2.63
N VAL A 180 23.66 -11.52 -1.79
CA VAL A 180 23.74 -12.90 -1.28
C VAL A 180 23.48 -13.86 -2.45
N ASP A 181 24.35 -14.85 -2.59
CA ASP A 181 24.16 -15.92 -3.57
C ASP A 181 23.01 -16.81 -3.10
N VAL A 182 21.87 -16.70 -3.79
CA VAL A 182 20.65 -17.44 -3.49
C VAL A 182 20.24 -18.19 -4.75
N GLU A 183 19.92 -19.48 -4.60
CA GLU A 183 19.48 -20.29 -5.73
C GLU A 183 18.31 -19.61 -6.47
N ASP A 184 18.40 -19.61 -7.80
CA ASP A 184 17.33 -19.10 -8.61
C ASP A 184 16.12 -20.00 -8.48
N ARG A 185 15.09 -19.47 -7.79
CA ARG A 185 13.81 -20.15 -7.69
C ARG A 185 13.20 -20.22 -9.07
N GLN A 186 13.37 -21.35 -9.74
CA GLN A 186 12.63 -21.69 -10.95
C GLN A 186 11.14 -21.46 -10.65
N GLY A 187 10.50 -20.64 -11.48
CA GLY A 187 9.24 -19.96 -11.18
C GLY A 187 8.17 -20.85 -10.56
N SER A 188 8.11 -20.87 -9.23
CA SER A 188 7.08 -21.60 -8.50
C SER A 188 5.78 -20.79 -8.55
N GLY A 189 4.93 -21.19 -9.49
CA GLY A 189 3.53 -20.79 -9.51
C GLY A 189 2.99 -20.45 -10.88
N ARG A 190 3.11 -21.37 -11.85
CA ARG A 190 2.08 -21.47 -12.90
C ARG A 190 0.76 -21.76 -12.19
N SER A 191 0.00 -20.71 -11.91
CA SER A 191 -1.40 -20.88 -11.54
C SER A 191 -2.16 -20.99 -12.84
N GLU A 192 -2.50 -22.22 -13.23
CA GLU A 192 -3.48 -22.52 -14.30
C GLU A 192 -4.88 -21.95 -13.98
N ARG A 193 -5.12 -21.48 -12.75
CA ARG A 193 -6.39 -20.84 -12.39
C ARG A 193 -6.41 -19.37 -12.78
N PRO A 194 -7.56 -18.85 -13.26
CA PRO A 194 -7.69 -17.48 -13.71
C PRO A 194 -7.51 -16.55 -12.51
N HIS A 195 -6.30 -16.02 -12.34
CA HIS A 195 -6.10 -14.80 -11.59
C HIS A 195 -7.09 -13.77 -12.15
N LEU A 196 -8.08 -13.38 -11.35
CA LEU A 196 -9.13 -12.46 -11.78
C LEU A 196 -8.54 -11.05 -11.86
N ILE A 197 -7.91 -10.75 -13.01
CA ILE A 197 -7.16 -9.52 -13.31
C ILE A 197 -8.00 -8.29 -12.95
N ASP A 198 -9.28 -8.29 -13.33
CA ASP A 198 -10.18 -7.15 -13.14
C ASP A 198 -10.54 -6.90 -11.68
N LEU A 199 -10.43 -7.91 -10.82
CA LEU A 199 -10.70 -7.78 -9.39
C LEU A 199 -9.43 -7.48 -8.58
N CYS A 200 -8.24 -7.75 -9.12
CA CYS A 200 -6.98 -7.55 -8.43
C CYS A 200 -6.55 -6.08 -8.46
N GLU A 201 -6.40 -5.46 -7.29
CA GLU A 201 -5.89 -4.09 -7.23
C GLU A 201 -4.42 -4.02 -7.68
N GLY A 202 -3.62 -5.07 -7.50
CA GLY A 202 -2.26 -5.14 -8.05
C GLY A 202 -2.24 -5.02 -9.57
N CYS A 203 -3.11 -5.75 -10.28
CA CYS A 203 -3.27 -5.63 -11.74
C CYS A 203 -3.71 -4.23 -12.17
N ARG A 204 -4.65 -3.62 -11.44
CA ARG A 204 -5.12 -2.25 -11.71
C ARG A 204 -4.02 -1.21 -11.50
N ASN A 205 -3.10 -1.45 -10.56
CA ASN A 205 -1.94 -0.59 -10.30
C ASN A 205 -0.70 -0.98 -11.13
N GLY A 206 -0.77 -1.99 -12.02
CA GLY A 206 0.37 -2.42 -12.85
C GLY A 206 1.41 -3.29 -12.13
N HIS A 207 1.14 -3.69 -10.88
CA HIS A 207 2.07 -4.37 -9.98
C HIS A 207 1.77 -5.87 -9.81
N CYS A 208 1.26 -6.52 -10.87
CA CYS A 208 0.98 -7.95 -10.83
C CYS A 208 1.70 -8.67 -11.97
N TRP A 209 2.45 -9.70 -11.59
CA TRP A 209 3.19 -10.58 -12.50
C TRP A 209 2.32 -11.14 -13.63
N VAL A 210 1.09 -11.59 -13.33
CA VAL A 210 0.19 -12.20 -14.33
C VAL A 210 -0.16 -11.22 -15.46
N LYS A 211 -0.42 -9.96 -15.12
CA LYS A 211 -0.70 -8.93 -16.13
C LYS A 211 0.52 -8.63 -16.99
N ARG A 212 1.72 -8.57 -16.38
CA ARG A 212 2.98 -8.33 -17.11
C ARG A 212 3.30 -9.47 -18.07
N ALA A 213 3.10 -10.73 -17.67
CA ALA A 213 3.30 -11.89 -18.53
C ALA A 213 2.34 -11.90 -19.73
N ARG A 214 1.04 -11.58 -19.54
CA ARG A 214 0.06 -11.46 -20.64
C ARG A 214 0.38 -10.33 -21.62
N LEU A 215 0.85 -9.18 -21.13
CA LEU A 215 1.17 -8.02 -21.98
C LEU A 215 2.45 -8.23 -22.81
N GLN A 216 3.35 -9.12 -22.39
CA GLN A 216 4.60 -9.42 -23.09
C GLN A 216 4.46 -10.51 -24.17
N GLY A 217 3.24 -10.95 -24.49
CA GLY A 217 3.00 -11.93 -25.56
C GLY A 217 3.55 -13.34 -25.26
N LEU A 218 3.98 -13.61 -24.01
CA LEU A 218 4.29 -14.96 -23.57
C LEU A 218 2.98 -15.75 -23.53
N ARG A 219 2.87 -16.74 -24.40
CA ARG A 219 1.66 -17.54 -24.64
C ARG A 219 1.11 -18.06 -23.30
N VAL A 220 0.00 -17.49 -22.87
CA VAL A 220 -0.79 -17.99 -21.74
C VAL A 220 -1.76 -18.98 -22.36
N GLU A 221 -1.29 -20.20 -22.62
CA GLU A 221 -2.18 -21.28 -23.06
C GLU A 221 -3.04 -21.72 -21.88
N SER A 222 -4.32 -21.88 -22.20
CA SER A 222 -5.51 -22.06 -21.35
C SER A 222 -5.51 -23.32 -20.51
#